data_AF-A0A956ZUY5-F1
#
_entry.id   AF-A0A956ZUY5-F1
#
_cell.length_a   1.000
_cell.length_b   1.000
_cell.length_c   1.000
_cell.angle_alpha   90.00
_cell.angle_beta   90.00
_cell.angle_gamma   90.00
#
_symmetry.space_group_name_H-M   'P 1'
#
loop_
_entity.id
_entity.type
_entity.pdbx_description
1 polymer ?
#
loop_
_entity_poly.entity_id
_entity_poly.type
_entity_poly.pdbx_seq_one_letter_code
_entity_poly.pdbx_strand_id
1 'polypeptide(L)'
;MKKFLVVIFFLITPCFAQSNYDIAASNPAFSIFFTALQDADLEWTLNRPNTTIFLPTNDAFINLPADTLSSISKNKRILTDLLKQHLIYGEFDSLDFLRRPVLNSFAGPITMAVGSGAVYAENARVITPDVKTSNGYIHVVDAIILPPAQGLPQEGALQYLLDTKNRSGVLGIVTLVGNEEKTIVTVSLSGTQGKGFHPVKIHYGNCGSGGEVFAGLNDIPANYGLSRTVLKLPFSSFASTDAYVNVQLSPDEPNNDVACGEIGLGVIGN
;
A
#
# COMPACT_ATOMS: atom_id res chain seq x y z
N MET A 1 5.09 -14.44 70.79
CA MET A 1 4.57 -13.61 69.68
C MET A 1 5.73 -13.34 68.71
N LYS A 2 5.88 -14.14 67.64
CA LYS A 2 6.92 -13.95 66.63
C LYS A 2 6.36 -13.04 65.53
N LYS A 3 6.88 -11.82 65.40
CA LYS A 3 6.55 -10.91 64.31
C LYS A 3 7.26 -11.41 63.04
N PHE A 4 6.51 -11.94 62.08
CA PHE A 4 7.02 -12.24 60.76
C PHE A 4 7.21 -10.92 60.01
N LEU A 5 8.46 -10.56 59.74
CA LEU A 5 8.83 -9.51 58.82
C LEU A 5 8.62 -10.04 57.40
N VAL A 6 7.53 -9.63 56.75
CA VAL A 6 7.31 -9.90 55.32
C VAL A 6 8.20 -8.93 54.54
N VAL A 7 9.35 -9.41 54.08
CA VAL A 7 10.19 -8.69 53.12
C VAL A 7 9.55 -8.89 51.75
N ILE A 8 8.78 -7.90 51.30
CA ILE A 8 8.25 -7.86 49.93
C ILE A 8 9.43 -7.54 49.02
N PHE A 9 9.96 -8.58 48.36
CA PHE A 9 10.91 -8.43 47.28
C PHE A 9 10.15 -7.82 46.09
N PHE A 10 10.22 -6.49 45.92
CA PHE A 10 9.87 -5.88 44.65
C PHE A 10 10.89 -6.37 43.64
N LEU A 11 10.55 -7.42 42.90
CA LEU A 11 11.20 -7.70 41.64
C LEU A 11 10.90 -6.48 40.77
N ILE A 12 11.89 -5.59 40.64
CA ILE A 12 11.91 -4.58 39.60
C ILE A 12 12.09 -5.39 38.31
N THR A 13 10.98 -5.87 37.75
CA THR A 13 11.00 -6.38 36.38
C THR A 13 11.46 -5.20 35.54
N PRO A 14 12.63 -5.25 34.90
CA PRO A 14 13.02 -4.19 34.01
C PRO A 14 11.90 -4.07 32.98
N CYS A 15 11.24 -2.91 32.94
CA CYS A 15 10.27 -2.57 31.92
C CYS A 15 11.05 -2.35 30.63
N PHE A 16 11.59 -3.43 30.06
CA PHE A 16 12.01 -3.42 28.68
C PHE A 16 10.74 -3.24 27.87
N ALA A 17 10.70 -2.18 27.07
CA ALA A 17 9.61 -1.98 26.12
C ALA A 17 9.51 -3.25 25.26
N GLN A 18 8.37 -3.92 25.34
CA GLN A 18 8.10 -5.13 24.56
C GLN A 18 8.12 -4.77 23.08
N SER A 19 8.66 -5.65 22.24
CA SER A 19 8.61 -5.47 20.79
C SER A 19 7.20 -5.74 20.27
N ASN A 20 6.92 -5.32 19.04
CA ASN A 20 5.70 -5.69 18.32
C ASN A 20 5.52 -7.23 18.31
N TYR A 21 6.62 -7.96 18.13
CA TYR A 21 6.64 -9.42 18.18
C TYR A 21 6.20 -9.97 19.54
N ASP A 22 6.83 -9.48 20.62
CA ASP A 22 6.54 -9.96 21.99
C ASP A 22 5.06 -9.74 22.35
N ILE A 23 4.50 -8.59 21.95
CA ILE A 23 3.09 -8.28 22.20
C ILE A 23 2.16 -9.21 21.42
N ALA A 24 2.44 -9.43 20.13
CA ALA A 24 1.64 -10.31 19.29
C ALA A 24 1.72 -11.78 19.74
N ALA A 25 2.90 -12.25 20.13
CA ALA A 25 3.14 -13.64 20.53
C ALA A 25 2.63 -13.96 21.95
N SER A 26 2.70 -13.01 22.88
CA SER A 26 2.35 -13.25 24.29
C SER A 26 0.86 -13.09 24.60
N ASN A 27 0.07 -12.51 23.69
CA ASN A 27 -1.34 -12.23 23.92
C ASN A 27 -2.27 -13.21 23.16
N PRO A 28 -3.04 -14.06 23.87
CA PRO A 28 -3.95 -15.03 23.25
C PRO A 28 -5.02 -14.41 22.33
N ALA A 29 -5.35 -13.13 22.51
CA ALA A 29 -6.35 -12.44 21.70
C ALA A 29 -5.92 -12.20 20.23
N PHE A 30 -4.63 -12.39 19.92
CA PHE A 30 -4.05 -12.16 18.59
C PHE A 30 -3.50 -13.43 17.96
N SER A 31 -3.75 -14.59 18.57
CA SER A 31 -3.16 -15.87 18.15
C SER A 31 -3.47 -16.24 16.70
N ILE A 32 -4.68 -15.96 16.19
CA ILE A 32 -5.03 -16.27 14.79
C ILE A 32 -4.17 -15.46 13.82
N PHE A 33 -4.03 -14.15 14.05
CA PHE A 33 -3.21 -13.29 13.21
C PHE A 33 -1.73 -13.69 13.27
N PHE A 34 -1.23 -13.95 14.49
CA PHE A 34 0.16 -14.34 14.70
C PHE A 34 0.48 -15.66 13.99
N THR A 35 -0.33 -16.71 14.17
CA THR A 35 -0.15 -17.98 13.46
C THR A 35 -0.23 -17.80 11.95
N ALA A 36 -1.14 -16.97 11.44
CA ALA A 36 -1.21 -16.69 10.01
C ALA A 36 0.06 -15.99 9.47
N LEU A 37 0.69 -15.11 10.25
CA LEU A 37 1.99 -14.52 9.90
C LEU A 37 3.11 -15.56 9.87
N GLN A 38 3.10 -16.54 10.79
CA GLN A 38 4.09 -17.62 10.80
C GLN A 38 3.91 -18.53 9.57
N ASP A 39 2.67 -18.94 9.29
CA ASP A 39 2.34 -19.79 8.13
C ASP A 39 2.66 -19.12 6.78
N ALA A 40 2.68 -17.79 6.75
CA ALA A 40 3.00 -16.99 5.57
C ALA A 40 4.47 -16.53 5.50
N ASP A 41 5.34 -16.99 6.42
CA ASP A 41 6.74 -16.55 6.54
C ASP A 41 6.90 -15.02 6.65
N LEU A 42 5.93 -14.33 7.25
CA LEU A 42 5.91 -12.88 7.46
C LEU A 42 6.22 -12.47 8.91
N GLU A 43 6.42 -13.42 9.82
CA GLU A 43 6.73 -13.18 11.24
C GLU A 43 7.86 -12.14 11.44
N TRP A 44 8.90 -12.21 10.60
CA TRP A 44 10.05 -11.31 10.66
C TRP A 44 9.68 -9.83 10.51
N THR A 45 8.54 -9.52 9.88
CA THR A 45 8.05 -8.14 9.72
C THR A 45 7.67 -7.49 11.05
N LEU A 46 7.28 -8.28 12.05
CA LEU A 46 7.00 -7.79 13.40
C LEU A 46 8.25 -7.25 14.10
N ASN A 47 9.44 -7.69 13.69
CA ASN A 47 10.71 -7.24 14.27
C ASN A 47 11.34 -6.07 13.50
N ARG A 48 10.70 -5.58 12.43
CA ARG A 48 11.21 -4.41 11.70
C ARG A 48 11.22 -3.18 12.60
N PRO A 49 12.25 -2.32 12.51
CA PRO A 49 12.24 -1.03 13.17
C PRO A 49 11.23 -0.10 12.49
N ASN A 50 10.77 0.91 13.23
CA ASN A 50 9.90 1.97 12.75
C ASN A 50 8.64 1.46 12.02
N THR A 51 7.92 0.52 12.64
CA THR A 51 6.75 -0.11 12.01
C THR A 51 5.49 0.09 12.84
N THR A 52 4.40 0.47 12.17
CA THR A 52 3.07 0.56 12.77
C THR A 52 2.24 -0.63 12.33
N ILE A 53 1.55 -1.27 13.26
CA ILE A 53 0.78 -2.49 12.99
C ILE A 53 -0.66 -2.29 13.42
N PHE A 54 -1.59 -2.49 12.49
CA PHE A 54 -2.99 -2.68 12.84
C PHE A 54 -3.20 -4.13 13.23
N LEU A 55 -3.33 -4.42 14.53
CA LEU A 55 -3.38 -5.79 15.02
C LEU A 55 -4.83 -6.23 15.22
N PRO A 56 -5.39 -7.09 14.34
CA PRO A 56 -6.76 -7.55 14.49
C PRO A 56 -6.90 -8.55 15.64
N THR A 57 -8.02 -8.47 16.34
CA THR A 57 -8.41 -9.47 17.33
C THR A 57 -8.84 -10.78 16.67
N ASN A 58 -8.84 -11.89 17.42
CA ASN A 58 -9.40 -13.15 16.95
C ASN A 58 -10.87 -13.01 16.52
N ASP A 59 -11.65 -12.17 17.22
CA ASP A 59 -13.04 -11.88 16.86
C ASP A 59 -13.15 -11.22 15.48
N ALA A 60 -12.19 -10.39 15.08
CA ALA A 60 -12.14 -9.80 13.75
C ALA A 60 -12.06 -10.87 12.64
N PHE A 61 -11.34 -11.96 12.87
CA PHE A 61 -11.27 -13.10 11.93
C PHE A 61 -12.56 -13.92 11.92
N ILE A 62 -13.14 -14.16 13.10
CA ILE A 62 -14.38 -14.92 13.24
C ILE A 62 -15.56 -14.19 12.58
N ASN A 63 -15.58 -12.87 12.66
CA ASN A 63 -16.64 -12.01 12.12
C ASN A 63 -16.51 -11.76 10.61
N LEU A 64 -15.51 -12.35 9.93
CA LEU A 64 -15.40 -12.23 8.48
C LEU A 64 -16.57 -12.91 7.76
N PRO A 65 -17.12 -12.31 6.68
CA PRO A 65 -18.12 -12.97 5.85
C PRO A 65 -17.61 -14.31 5.30
N ALA A 66 -18.47 -15.32 5.27
CA ALA A 66 -18.10 -16.67 4.81
C ALA A 66 -17.53 -16.68 3.38
N ASP A 67 -18.06 -15.84 2.49
CA ASP A 67 -17.57 -15.69 1.11
C ASP A 67 -16.14 -15.14 1.06
N THR A 68 -15.81 -14.20 1.96
CA THR A 68 -14.47 -13.63 2.12
C THR A 68 -13.51 -14.67 2.68
N LEU A 69 -13.91 -15.42 3.72
CA LEU A 69 -13.12 -16.52 4.29
C LEU A 69 -12.82 -17.61 3.25
N SER A 70 -13.81 -17.98 2.43
CA SER A 70 -13.65 -18.96 1.35
C SER A 70 -12.62 -18.49 0.32
N SER A 71 -12.64 -17.20 -0.03
CA SER A 71 -11.70 -16.60 -0.98
C SER A 71 -10.28 -16.56 -0.43
N ILE A 72 -10.10 -16.20 0.84
CA ILE A 72 -8.81 -16.18 1.53
C ILE A 72 -8.24 -17.59 1.68
N SER A 73 -9.06 -18.54 2.13
CA SER A 73 -8.62 -19.92 2.41
C SER A 73 -8.21 -20.69 1.16
N LYS A 74 -8.83 -20.40 0.01
CA LYS A 74 -8.49 -21.03 -1.27
C LYS A 74 -7.24 -20.46 -1.91
N ASN A 75 -6.78 -19.28 -1.47
CA ASN A 75 -5.69 -18.56 -2.12
C ASN A 75 -4.70 -18.00 -1.09
N LYS A 76 -3.62 -18.74 -0.87
CA LYS A 76 -2.54 -18.35 0.05
C LYS A 76 -1.99 -16.94 -0.23
N ARG A 77 -1.99 -16.48 -1.49
CA ARG A 77 -1.55 -15.13 -1.85
C ARG A 77 -2.48 -14.05 -1.32
N ILE A 78 -3.80 -14.27 -1.36
CA ILE A 78 -4.79 -13.33 -0.78
C ILE A 78 -4.60 -13.24 0.73
N LEU A 79 -4.31 -14.37 1.38
CA LEU A 79 -3.97 -14.37 2.81
C LEU A 79 -2.69 -13.56 3.08
N THR A 80 -1.63 -13.76 2.30
CA THR A 80 -0.38 -12.97 2.45
C THR A 80 -0.62 -11.47 2.27
N ASP A 81 -1.40 -11.06 1.27
CA ASP A 81 -1.69 -9.65 1.02
C ASP A 81 -2.57 -9.03 2.10
N LEU A 82 -3.53 -9.79 2.63
CA LEU A 82 -4.32 -9.40 3.79
C LEU A 82 -3.43 -9.17 5.01
N LEU A 83 -2.49 -10.08 5.28
CA LEU A 83 -1.55 -9.91 6.41
C LEU A 83 -0.66 -8.68 6.22
N LYS A 84 -0.15 -8.46 5.00
CA LYS A 84 0.64 -7.28 4.65
C LYS A 84 -0.15 -5.98 4.75
N GLN A 85 -1.45 -5.99 4.49
CA GLN A 85 -2.30 -4.81 4.61
C GLN A 85 -2.28 -4.24 6.03
N HIS A 86 -2.06 -5.07 7.05
CA HIS A 86 -2.03 -4.65 8.45
C HIS A 86 -0.66 -4.09 8.89
N LEU A 87 0.35 -4.14 8.03
CA LEU A 87 1.71 -3.67 8.30
C LEU A 87 1.94 -2.33 7.61
N ILE A 88 2.30 -1.29 8.36
CA ILE A 88 2.47 0.08 7.86
C ILE A 88 3.94 0.50 7.96
N TYR A 89 4.42 1.16 6.90
CA TYR A 89 5.76 1.73 6.87
C TYR A 89 5.83 3.03 7.70
N GLY A 90 6.57 3.00 8.82
CA GLY A 90 6.77 4.16 9.70
C GLY A 90 6.13 3.98 11.08
N GLU A 91 6.49 4.86 12.01
CA GLU A 91 5.85 4.97 13.33
C GLU A 91 4.79 6.07 13.28
N PHE A 92 3.53 5.68 13.47
CA PHE A 92 2.40 6.60 13.49
C PHE A 92 1.56 6.32 14.73
N ASP A 93 1.38 7.36 15.53
CA ASP A 93 0.41 7.36 16.62
C ASP A 93 -0.98 7.80 16.12
N SER A 94 -1.97 7.79 17.01
CA SER A 94 -3.34 8.18 16.69
C SER A 94 -3.50 9.64 16.32
N LEU A 95 -2.58 10.52 16.77
CA LEU A 95 -2.57 11.94 16.41
C LEU A 95 -2.05 12.16 14.99
N ASP A 96 -1.10 11.34 14.54
CA ASP A 96 -0.60 11.37 13.17
C ASP A 96 -1.71 11.08 12.16
N PHE A 97 -2.70 10.26 12.51
CA PHE A 97 -3.84 9.94 11.64
C PHE A 97 -4.71 11.16 11.32
N LEU A 98 -4.74 12.18 12.19
CA LEU A 98 -5.42 13.45 11.93
C LEU A 98 -4.71 14.29 10.86
N ARG A 99 -3.38 14.18 10.79
CA ARG A 99 -2.52 14.93 9.86
C ARG A 99 -2.27 14.18 8.57
N ARG A 100 -2.42 12.85 8.60
CA ARG A 100 -2.16 11.91 7.52
C ARG A 100 -3.38 11.01 7.34
N PRO A 101 -4.37 11.45 6.55
CA PRO A 101 -5.59 10.67 6.31
C PRO A 101 -5.35 9.43 5.44
N VAL A 102 -4.13 9.25 4.89
CA VAL A 102 -3.75 8.06 4.12
C VAL A 102 -2.39 7.56 4.60
N LEU A 103 -2.30 6.27 4.92
CA LEU A 103 -1.08 5.55 5.29
C LEU A 103 -0.76 4.49 4.25
N ASN A 104 0.52 4.22 4.02
CA ASN A 104 0.96 3.18 3.10
C ASN A 104 1.27 1.88 3.85
N SER A 105 0.49 0.83 3.58
CA SER A 105 0.77 -0.51 4.05
C SER A 105 1.72 -1.27 3.10
N PHE A 106 2.10 -2.49 3.48
CA PHE A 106 2.87 -3.38 2.62
C PHE A 106 2.04 -3.91 1.43
N ALA A 107 0.71 -3.82 1.46
CA ALA A 107 -0.17 -4.28 0.39
C ALA A 107 -0.90 -3.14 -0.36
N GLY A 108 -0.97 -1.93 0.21
CA GLY A 108 -1.64 -0.79 -0.42
C GLY A 108 -1.95 0.37 0.53
N PRO A 109 -2.56 1.44 0.04
CA PRO A 109 -2.97 2.55 0.89
C PRO A 109 -4.09 2.12 1.86
N ILE A 110 -4.12 2.75 3.03
CA ILE A 110 -5.19 2.70 4.03
C ILE A 110 -5.64 4.12 4.31
N THR A 111 -6.93 4.36 4.12
CA THR A 111 -7.58 5.61 4.47
C THR A 111 -7.94 5.60 5.95
N MET A 112 -7.47 6.61 6.66
CA MET A 112 -7.79 6.85 8.06
C MET A 112 -8.96 7.83 8.15
N ALA A 113 -9.96 7.49 8.97
CA ALA A 113 -11.05 8.38 9.31
C ALA A 113 -11.06 8.62 10.82
N VAL A 114 -10.91 9.87 11.24
CA VAL A 114 -10.93 10.27 12.65
C VAL A 114 -12.10 11.22 12.87
N GLY A 115 -12.99 10.87 13.79
CA GLY A 115 -14.18 11.67 14.08
C GLY A 115 -14.89 11.19 15.34
N SER A 116 -15.53 12.11 16.06
CA SER A 116 -16.42 11.78 17.18
C SER A 116 -15.75 10.97 18.32
N GLY A 117 -14.44 11.11 18.51
CA GLY A 117 -13.67 10.35 19.49
C GLY A 117 -13.34 8.91 19.08
N ALA A 118 -13.54 8.55 17.81
CA ALA A 118 -13.18 7.24 17.26
C ALA A 118 -12.22 7.39 16.07
N VAL A 119 -11.37 6.38 15.90
CA VAL A 119 -10.42 6.25 14.79
C VAL A 119 -10.78 4.99 14.02
N TYR A 120 -10.83 5.12 12.70
CA TYR A 120 -11.07 4.03 11.77
C TYR A 120 -9.94 3.95 10.75
N ALA A 121 -9.49 2.73 10.46
CA ALA A 121 -8.64 2.38 9.34
C ALA A 121 -9.51 1.62 8.33
N GLU A 122 -9.92 2.29 7.24
CA GLU A 122 -10.97 1.80 6.34
C GLU A 122 -12.25 1.41 7.10
N ASN A 123 -12.63 0.13 7.09
CA ASN A 123 -13.78 -0.43 7.80
C ASN A 123 -13.47 -0.86 9.24
N ALA A 124 -12.20 -0.86 9.66
CA ALA A 124 -11.77 -1.38 10.94
C ALA A 124 -11.69 -0.27 11.98
N ARG A 125 -12.39 -0.42 13.10
CA ARG A 125 -12.32 0.54 14.21
C ARG A 125 -11.10 0.21 15.05
N VAL A 126 -10.31 1.25 15.36
CA VAL A 126 -9.23 1.13 16.33
C VAL A 126 -9.83 1.13 17.73
N ILE A 127 -9.76 -0.02 18.40
CA ILE A 127 -10.30 -0.22 19.75
C ILE A 127 -9.28 0.07 20.85
N THR A 128 -8.00 -0.16 20.57
CA THR A 128 -6.89 0.20 21.46
C THR A 128 -5.82 0.90 20.63
N PRO A 129 -5.81 2.24 20.58
CA PRO A 129 -4.76 2.98 19.90
C PRO A 129 -3.48 3.04 20.73
N ASP A 130 -2.38 3.40 20.08
CA ASP A 130 -1.14 3.90 20.70
C ASP A 130 -0.42 2.93 21.66
N VAL A 131 -0.47 1.62 21.37
CA VAL A 131 0.35 0.64 22.10
C VAL A 131 1.80 0.82 21.66
N LYS A 132 2.57 1.60 22.41
CA LYS A 132 4.00 1.84 22.14
C LYS A 132 4.81 0.56 22.35
N THR A 133 5.66 0.24 21.38
CA THR A 133 6.60 -0.88 21.44
C THR A 133 8.04 -0.38 21.29
N SER A 134 9.01 -1.26 21.47
CA SER A 134 10.43 -0.91 21.27
C SER A 134 10.80 -0.63 19.81
N ASN A 135 9.97 -1.07 18.85
CA ASN A 135 10.23 -0.96 17.41
C ASN A 135 9.08 -0.35 16.60
N GLY A 136 8.12 0.30 17.28
CA GLY A 136 7.08 1.10 16.65
C GLY A 136 5.81 1.27 17.48
N TYR A 137 4.66 1.05 16.83
CA TYR A 137 3.33 1.18 17.43
C TYR A 137 2.42 0.03 17.00
N ILE A 138 1.58 -0.41 17.93
CA ILE A 138 0.44 -1.30 17.64
C ILE A 138 -0.85 -0.51 17.88
N HIS A 139 -1.79 -0.68 16.94
CA HIS A 139 -3.17 -0.21 17.06
C HIS A 139 -4.07 -1.44 16.94
N VAL A 140 -4.76 -1.80 18.01
CA VAL A 140 -5.65 -2.97 17.99
C VAL A 140 -6.94 -2.61 17.27
N VAL A 141 -7.37 -3.47 16.34
CA VAL A 141 -8.57 -3.26 15.53
C VAL A 141 -9.60 -4.38 15.69
N ASP A 142 -10.88 -4.03 15.56
CA ASP A 142 -12.01 -4.97 15.70
C ASP A 142 -12.46 -5.64 14.39
N ALA A 143 -11.91 -5.20 13.26
CA ALA A 143 -12.16 -5.81 11.96
C ALA A 143 -10.87 -5.98 11.16
N ILE A 144 -10.91 -6.91 10.20
CA ILE A 144 -9.83 -7.12 9.25
C ILE A 144 -9.88 -6.01 8.20
N ILE A 145 -8.73 -5.35 8.00
CA ILE A 145 -8.55 -4.39 6.93
C ILE A 145 -8.31 -5.18 5.65
N LEU A 146 -9.31 -5.15 4.76
CA LEU A 146 -9.17 -5.78 3.47
C LEU A 146 -8.21 -4.96 2.61
N PRO A 147 -7.32 -5.59 1.82
CA PRO A 147 -6.63 -4.86 0.78
C PRO A 147 -7.67 -4.21 -0.14
N PRO A 148 -7.37 -3.05 -0.75
CA PRO A 148 -8.30 -2.35 -1.64
C PRO A 148 -8.94 -3.34 -2.61
N ALA A 149 -10.23 -3.16 -2.95
CA ALA A 149 -11.03 -4.03 -3.84
C ALA A 149 -10.53 -4.03 -5.30
N GLN A 150 -9.27 -4.44 -5.43
CA GLN A 150 -8.48 -4.80 -6.56
C GLN A 150 -7.65 -5.97 -6.05
N GLY A 151 -8.36 -7.06 -5.75
CA GLY A 151 -7.84 -8.42 -5.73
C GLY A 151 -7.35 -8.80 -7.13
N LEU A 152 -6.39 -8.04 -7.60
CA LEU A 152 -5.49 -8.45 -8.63
C LEU A 152 -4.23 -8.95 -7.99
N PRO A 153 -3.78 -10.14 -8.37
CA PRO A 153 -2.43 -10.59 -8.06
C PRO A 153 -1.44 -9.47 -8.31
N GLN A 154 -0.53 -9.23 -7.37
CA GLN A 154 0.76 -8.70 -7.77
C GLN A 154 1.55 -9.87 -8.34
N GLU A 155 1.43 -10.08 -9.65
CA GLU A 155 2.47 -10.73 -10.42
C GLU A 155 3.21 -9.62 -11.18
N GLY A 156 4.11 -8.97 -10.45
CA GLY A 156 4.92 -7.87 -10.97
C GLY A 156 4.38 -6.49 -10.59
N ALA A 157 5.29 -5.71 -10.01
CA ALA A 157 5.14 -4.30 -9.78
C ALA A 157 6.40 -3.63 -10.35
N LEU A 158 6.23 -2.72 -11.31
CA LEU A 158 7.32 -1.97 -11.91
C LEU A 158 7.01 -0.49 -11.86
N GLN A 159 8.06 0.30 -11.63
CA GLN A 159 7.98 1.75 -11.53
C GLN A 159 8.96 2.36 -12.51
N TYR A 160 8.49 3.32 -13.29
CA TYR A 160 9.26 4.00 -14.33
C TYR A 160 9.15 5.51 -14.15
N LEU A 161 10.22 6.22 -14.49
CA LEU A 161 10.27 7.67 -14.46
C LEU A 161 9.78 8.23 -15.79
N LEU A 162 9.08 9.37 -15.73
CA LEU A 162 8.75 10.19 -16.89
C LEU A 162 9.57 11.48 -16.81
N ASP A 163 10.39 11.69 -17.83
CA ASP A 163 11.21 12.88 -17.99
C ASP A 163 10.42 14.01 -18.67
N THR A 164 10.82 15.24 -18.37
CA THR A 164 10.21 16.44 -18.93
C THR A 164 10.41 16.52 -20.45
N LYS A 165 9.34 16.89 -21.17
CA LYS A 165 9.38 17.19 -22.61
C LYS A 165 9.07 18.66 -22.83
N ASN A 166 9.58 19.22 -23.92
CA ASN A 166 9.32 20.60 -24.36
C ASN A 166 9.55 21.68 -23.28
N ARG A 167 10.48 21.44 -22.35
CA ARG A 167 10.79 22.32 -21.21
C ARG A 167 9.55 22.63 -20.34
N SER A 168 8.60 21.69 -20.27
CA SER A 168 7.37 21.80 -19.49
C SER A 168 7.64 21.95 -17.99
N GLY A 169 8.75 21.39 -17.49
CA GLY A 169 9.00 21.22 -16.06
C GLY A 169 8.14 20.15 -15.39
N VAL A 170 7.34 19.41 -16.17
CA VAL A 170 6.52 18.30 -15.67
C VAL A 170 7.37 17.04 -15.62
N LEU A 171 7.42 16.43 -14.44
CA LEU A 171 8.03 15.12 -14.21
C LEU A 171 6.95 14.14 -13.76
N GLY A 172 7.20 12.86 -13.91
CA GLY A 172 6.23 11.87 -13.48
C GLY A 172 6.80 10.53 -13.12
N ILE A 173 5.92 9.70 -12.60
CA ILE A 173 6.17 8.30 -12.31
C ILE A 173 4.98 7.50 -12.84
N VAL A 174 5.28 6.43 -13.55
CA VAL A 174 4.31 5.39 -13.92
C VAL A 174 4.55 4.17 -13.04
N THR A 175 3.49 3.69 -12.39
CA THR A 175 3.50 2.44 -11.64
C THR A 175 2.58 1.45 -12.33
N LEU A 176 3.13 0.33 -12.75
CA LEU A 176 2.40 -0.81 -13.29
C LEU A 176 2.29 -1.86 -12.20
N VAL A 177 1.07 -2.30 -11.93
CA VAL A 177 0.79 -3.39 -10.99
C VAL A 177 -0.24 -4.30 -11.63
N GLY A 178 0.06 -5.57 -11.83
CA GLY A 178 -0.88 -6.45 -12.50
C GLY A 178 -0.59 -7.92 -12.33
N ASN A 179 -1.35 -8.72 -13.09
CA ASN A 179 -1.29 -10.18 -13.11
C ASN A 179 -1.49 -10.73 -14.52
N GLU A 180 -1.71 -12.04 -14.67
CA GLU A 180 -2.10 -12.69 -15.93
C GLU A 180 -3.44 -12.23 -16.55
N GLU A 181 -4.26 -11.40 -15.88
CA GLU A 181 -5.60 -11.01 -16.36
C GLU A 181 -5.74 -9.52 -16.68
N LYS A 182 -5.16 -8.65 -15.85
CA LYS A 182 -5.27 -7.19 -15.97
C LYS A 182 -4.11 -6.47 -15.28
N THR A 183 -3.88 -5.24 -15.72
CA THR A 183 -2.82 -4.35 -15.22
C THR A 183 -3.43 -3.02 -14.82
N ILE A 184 -3.03 -2.55 -13.65
CA ILE A 184 -3.35 -1.24 -13.13
C ILE A 184 -2.16 -0.34 -13.48
N VAL A 185 -2.46 0.75 -14.18
CA VAL A 185 -1.50 1.78 -14.51
C VAL A 185 -1.83 3.01 -13.67
N THR A 186 -0.92 3.41 -12.80
CA THR A 186 -1.02 4.64 -12.03
C THR A 186 0.01 5.62 -12.56
N VAL A 187 -0.42 6.81 -12.95
CA VAL A 187 0.47 7.88 -13.42
C VAL A 187 0.37 9.04 -12.44
N SER A 188 1.49 9.41 -11.85
CA SER A 188 1.63 10.54 -10.92
C SER A 188 2.57 11.56 -11.52
N LEU A 189 2.08 12.78 -11.72
CA LEU A 189 2.81 13.91 -12.28
C LEU A 189 3.07 14.96 -11.20
N SER A 190 4.23 15.59 -11.29
CA SER A 190 4.62 16.75 -10.50
C SER A 190 4.95 17.90 -11.44
N GLY A 191 4.64 19.13 -11.02
CA GLY A 191 4.83 20.33 -11.84
C GLY A 191 3.66 20.64 -12.77
N THR A 192 2.58 19.86 -12.76
CA THR A 192 1.33 20.23 -13.44
C THR A 192 0.67 21.38 -12.69
N GLN A 193 0.22 22.41 -13.41
CA GLN A 193 -0.43 23.60 -12.86
C GLN A 193 -1.67 23.93 -13.71
N GLY A 194 -2.73 24.42 -13.08
CA GLY A 194 -3.91 24.95 -13.78
C GLY A 194 -5.15 24.04 -13.70
N LYS A 195 -6.07 24.24 -14.66
CA LYS A 195 -7.35 23.53 -14.78
C LYS A 195 -7.36 22.76 -16.10
N GLY A 196 -7.95 21.57 -16.12
CA GLY A 196 -8.04 20.73 -17.31
C GLY A 196 -7.48 19.33 -17.07
N PHE A 197 -7.20 18.64 -18.16
CA PHE A 197 -6.74 17.26 -18.15
C PHE A 197 -5.55 17.10 -19.10
N HIS A 198 -4.62 16.23 -18.76
CA HIS A 198 -3.52 15.78 -19.58
C HIS A 198 -3.85 14.39 -20.12
N PRO A 199 -4.15 14.24 -21.42
CA PRO A 199 -4.31 12.93 -22.02
C PRO A 199 -3.04 12.11 -21.87
N VAL A 200 -3.19 10.83 -21.61
CA VAL A 200 -2.06 9.92 -21.45
C VAL A 200 -2.30 8.60 -22.17
N LYS A 201 -1.27 8.16 -22.90
CA LYS A 201 -1.32 6.94 -23.72
C LYS A 201 -0.01 6.18 -23.59
N ILE A 202 -0.10 4.87 -23.73
CA ILE A 202 1.05 3.98 -23.88
C ILE A 202 1.20 3.67 -25.35
N HIS A 203 2.42 3.79 -25.87
CA HIS A 203 2.78 3.58 -27.26
C HIS A 203 3.89 2.53 -27.36
N TYR A 204 3.98 1.84 -28.49
CA TYR A 204 5.11 0.95 -28.78
C TYR A 204 6.39 1.71 -29.12
N GLY A 205 7.54 1.15 -28.76
CA GLY A 205 8.87 1.70 -29.06
C GLY A 205 9.34 2.73 -28.04
N ASN A 206 10.01 3.78 -28.52
CA ASN A 206 10.68 4.77 -27.68
C ASN A 206 10.01 6.17 -27.73
N CYS A 207 10.21 6.97 -26.69
CA CYS A 207 9.80 8.36 -26.59
C CYS A 207 10.18 9.18 -27.82
N GLY A 208 9.18 9.78 -28.49
CA GLY A 208 9.36 10.62 -29.68
C GLY A 208 9.45 9.86 -31.01
N SER A 209 9.33 8.53 -31.00
CA SER A 209 9.24 7.71 -32.23
C SER A 209 7.90 7.81 -32.95
N GLY A 210 6.84 8.25 -32.25
CA GLY A 210 5.48 8.33 -32.81
C GLY A 210 4.84 6.95 -33.02
N GLY A 211 5.30 5.92 -32.29
CA GLY A 211 4.77 4.56 -32.39
C GLY A 211 3.25 4.44 -32.18
N GLU A 212 2.68 3.33 -32.65
CA GLU A 212 1.25 3.05 -32.52
C GLU A 212 0.81 2.98 -31.05
N VAL A 213 -0.46 3.30 -30.78
CA VAL A 213 -1.03 3.27 -29.43
C VAL A 213 -1.17 1.80 -28.99
N PHE A 214 -0.45 1.44 -27.93
CA PHE A 214 -0.56 0.16 -27.26
C PHE A 214 -1.76 0.11 -26.32
N ALA A 215 -1.95 1.15 -25.48
CA ALA A 215 -3.08 1.25 -24.58
C ALA A 215 -3.45 2.70 -24.27
N GLY A 216 -4.76 3.00 -24.25
CA GLY A 216 -5.28 4.28 -23.77
C GLY A 216 -5.43 4.29 -22.25
N LEU A 217 -5.05 5.38 -21.60
CA LEU A 217 -5.23 5.58 -20.16
C LEU A 217 -6.26 6.69 -19.90
N ASN A 218 -6.78 6.73 -18.68
CA ASN A 218 -7.62 7.82 -18.19
C ASN A 218 -6.79 9.11 -18.12
N ASP A 219 -7.35 10.22 -18.61
CA ASP A 219 -6.68 11.53 -18.58
C ASP A 219 -6.34 11.95 -17.14
N ILE A 220 -5.22 12.67 -17.00
CA ILE A 220 -4.67 13.10 -15.71
C ILE A 220 -5.15 14.52 -15.39
N PRO A 221 -5.89 14.74 -14.29
CA PRO A 221 -6.33 16.08 -13.92
C PRO A 221 -5.14 16.99 -13.56
N ALA A 222 -5.04 18.15 -14.22
CA ALA A 222 -3.88 19.05 -14.09
C ALA A 222 -3.69 19.64 -12.68
N ASN A 223 -4.75 19.65 -11.87
CA ASN A 223 -4.76 20.23 -10.53
C ASN A 223 -4.11 19.35 -9.45
N TYR A 224 -4.10 18.02 -9.62
CA TYR A 224 -3.47 17.11 -8.66
C TYR A 224 -2.60 16.02 -9.31
N GLY A 225 -2.52 15.98 -10.64
CA GLY A 225 -1.48 15.24 -11.37
C GLY A 225 -1.57 13.72 -11.27
N LEU A 226 -2.65 13.14 -10.75
CA LEU A 226 -2.77 11.70 -10.52
C LEU A 226 -3.90 11.09 -11.35
N SER A 227 -3.60 10.01 -12.07
CA SER A 227 -4.60 9.18 -12.73
C SER A 227 -4.33 7.70 -12.53
N ARG A 228 -5.40 6.91 -12.59
CA ARG A 228 -5.37 5.47 -12.42
C ARG A 228 -6.29 4.80 -13.43
N THR A 229 -5.75 3.83 -14.15
CA THR A 229 -6.46 3.09 -15.20
C THR A 229 -6.33 1.60 -14.95
N VAL A 230 -7.43 0.86 -15.15
CA VAL A 230 -7.42 -0.61 -15.09
C VAL A 230 -7.56 -1.14 -16.51
N LEU A 231 -6.51 -1.77 -17.02
CA LEU A 231 -6.46 -2.36 -18.35
C LEU A 231 -6.70 -3.86 -18.27
N LYS A 232 -7.59 -4.40 -19.09
CA LYS A 232 -7.83 -5.85 -19.22
C LYS A 232 -6.73 -6.53 -20.05
N LEU A 233 -5.47 -6.29 -19.67
CA LEU A 233 -4.26 -6.81 -20.30
C LEU A 233 -3.31 -7.34 -19.21
N PRO A 234 -2.66 -8.49 -19.41
CA PRO A 234 -1.79 -9.05 -18.41
C PRO A 234 -0.55 -8.19 -18.17
N PHE A 235 0.01 -8.26 -16.97
CA PHE A 235 1.22 -7.53 -16.57
C PHE A 235 2.41 -7.90 -17.45
N SER A 236 2.53 -9.18 -17.81
CA SER A 236 3.57 -9.68 -18.71
C SER A 236 3.56 -8.94 -20.05
N SER A 237 2.39 -8.53 -20.57
CA SER A 237 2.31 -7.74 -21.80
C SER A 237 2.99 -6.37 -21.69
N PHE A 238 3.11 -5.80 -20.50
CA PHE A 238 3.83 -4.54 -20.31
C PHE A 238 5.31 -4.78 -20.00
N ALA A 239 5.63 -5.84 -19.25
CA ALA A 239 7.00 -6.16 -18.87
C ALA A 239 7.85 -6.65 -20.07
N SER A 240 7.25 -7.35 -21.03
CA SER A 240 7.95 -7.92 -22.20
C SER A 240 7.79 -7.10 -23.48
N THR A 241 7.20 -5.91 -23.40
CA THR A 241 7.00 -5.04 -24.56
C THR A 241 7.95 -3.85 -24.49
N ASP A 242 8.54 -3.51 -25.63
CA ASP A 242 9.22 -2.22 -25.81
C ASP A 242 8.15 -1.14 -26.03
N ALA A 243 7.97 -0.29 -25.02
CA ALA A 243 6.91 0.70 -25.00
C ALA A 243 7.30 1.93 -24.18
N TYR A 244 6.56 3.01 -24.37
CA TYR A 244 6.71 4.25 -23.63
C TYR A 244 5.37 4.84 -23.25
N VAL A 245 5.35 5.61 -22.16
CA VAL A 245 4.20 6.41 -21.77
C VAL A 245 4.40 7.83 -22.23
N ASN A 246 3.40 8.38 -22.91
CA ASN A 246 3.40 9.75 -23.38
C ASN A 246 2.25 10.54 -22.73
N VAL A 247 2.58 11.71 -22.19
CA VAL A 247 1.64 12.63 -21.54
C VAL A 247 1.53 13.90 -22.37
N GLN A 248 0.33 14.18 -22.84
CA GLN A 248 0.02 15.35 -23.67
C GLN A 248 -0.34 16.56 -22.82
N LEU A 249 -0.04 17.75 -23.34
CA LEU A 249 -0.32 19.03 -22.68
C LEU A 249 -1.82 19.22 -22.43
N SER A 250 -2.65 18.95 -23.43
CA SER A 250 -4.10 19.05 -23.33
C SER A 250 -4.78 18.25 -24.44
N PRO A 251 -6.09 17.95 -24.35
CA PRO A 251 -6.83 17.29 -25.43
C PRO A 251 -6.84 18.09 -26.74
N ASP A 252 -6.71 19.41 -26.66
CA ASP A 252 -6.72 20.33 -27.81
C ASP A 252 -5.34 20.46 -28.47
N GLU A 253 -4.28 20.00 -27.81
CA GLU A 253 -2.88 20.05 -28.27
C GLU A 253 -2.23 18.66 -28.29
N PRO A 254 -2.73 17.72 -29.12
CA PRO A 254 -2.33 16.31 -29.09
C PRO A 254 -0.89 16.04 -29.56
N ASN A 255 -0.23 17.03 -30.14
CA ASN A 255 1.17 16.93 -30.63
C ASN A 255 2.17 17.58 -29.67
N ASN A 256 1.73 18.05 -28.50
CA ASN A 256 2.58 18.70 -27.53
C ASN A 256 2.68 17.86 -26.27
N ASP A 257 3.81 17.18 -26.11
CA ASP A 257 4.05 16.30 -24.97
C ASP A 257 4.69 17.09 -23.81
N VAL A 258 4.22 16.84 -22.60
CA VAL A 258 4.75 17.46 -21.37
C VAL A 258 5.69 16.53 -20.61
N ALA A 259 5.49 15.21 -20.69
CA ALA A 259 6.36 14.22 -20.07
C ALA A 259 6.34 12.91 -20.85
N CYS A 260 7.46 12.19 -20.85
CA CYS A 260 7.58 10.91 -21.52
C CYS A 260 8.57 10.00 -20.80
N GLY A 261 8.35 8.69 -20.81
CA GLY A 261 9.32 7.73 -20.29
C GLY A 261 9.12 6.31 -20.81
N GLU A 262 10.25 5.63 -20.97
CA GLU A 262 10.32 4.24 -21.44
C GLU A 262 9.83 3.26 -20.35
N ILE A 263 9.15 2.19 -20.76
CA ILE A 263 8.63 1.14 -19.90
C ILE A 263 8.92 -0.24 -20.52
N GLY A 264 8.88 -1.29 -19.69
CA GLY A 264 9.08 -2.66 -20.17
C GLY A 264 10.50 -2.88 -20.70
N LEU A 265 10.61 -3.48 -21.89
CA LEU A 265 11.91 -3.75 -22.52
C LEU A 265 12.65 -2.48 -22.98
N GLY A 266 11.93 -1.37 -23.18
CA GLY A 266 12.53 -0.10 -23.62
C GLY A 266 13.52 0.50 -22.61
N VAL A 267 13.42 0.11 -21.33
CA VAL A 267 14.32 0.57 -20.27
C VAL A 267 15.70 -0.12 -20.33
N ILE A 268 15.78 -1.33 -20.89
CA ILE A 268 17.00 -2.15 -20.92
C ILE A 268 17.87 -1.79 -22.14
N GLY A 269 17.38 -0.93 -23.04
CA GLY A 269 18.01 -0.60 -24.32
C GLY A 269 18.86 0.67 -24.36
N ASN A 270 19.07 1.37 -23.24
CA ASN A 270 19.88 2.60 -23.16
C ASN A 270 21.14 2.44 -22.29
#